data_AF-M0KHD5-F1
#
_entry.id   AF-M0KHD5-F1
#
_cell.length_a   1.000
_cell.length_b   1.000
_cell.length_c   1.000
_cell.angle_alpha   90.00
_cell.angle_beta   90.00
_cell.angle_gamma   90.00
#
_symmetry.space_group_name_H-M   'P 1'
#
loop_
_entity.id
_entity.type
_entity.pdbx_description
1 polymer ?
#
loop_
_entity_poly.entity_id
_entity_poly.type
_entity_poly.pdbx_seq_one_letter_code
_entity_poly.pdbx_strand_id
1 'polypeptide(L)'
;MDDDGAAQDDAAATGNTFTEEYELATDADVIQVEDDPDGDVAADEEGAVAGSFAPDLEVTPDAPKPENVIFVALGVCIAILALGRMFLGAEMYTPSTLGGVVLSVALGTAVLYGFFVRTSDV
;
A
#
# COMPACT_ATOMS: atom_id res chain seq x y z
N MET A 1 67.11 -15.64 -10.06
CA MET A 1 66.22 -16.65 -10.66
C MET A 1 64.85 -16.05 -10.58
N ASP A 2 64.51 -15.34 -11.64
CA ASP A 2 63.18 -14.89 -11.97
C ASP A 2 62.33 -16.14 -12.22
N ASP A 3 61.15 -16.22 -11.61
CA ASP A 3 60.09 -17.10 -12.09
C ASP A 3 58.77 -16.32 -11.99
N ASP A 4 58.44 -15.74 -13.14
CA ASP A 4 57.19 -15.07 -13.44
C ASP A 4 56.07 -16.12 -13.48
N GLY A 5 55.15 -16.02 -12.53
CA GLY A 5 54.00 -16.91 -12.43
C GLY A 5 52.72 -16.16 -12.10
N ALA A 6 52.43 -15.11 -12.86
CA ALA A 6 51.13 -14.45 -12.87
C ALA A 6 50.05 -15.43 -13.36
N ALA A 7 49.49 -16.22 -12.43
CA ALA A 7 48.19 -16.85 -12.58
C ALA A 7 47.16 -15.83 -12.06
N GLN A 8 46.83 -14.84 -12.88
CA GLN A 8 45.67 -14.88 -13.77
C GLN A 8 44.40 -15.00 -12.92
N ASP A 9 43.97 -13.81 -12.46
CA ASP A 9 42.68 -13.49 -11.89
C ASP A 9 41.60 -13.71 -12.96
N ASP A 10 41.25 -14.98 -13.20
CA ASP A 10 40.31 -15.42 -14.24
C ASP A 10 39.04 -16.00 -13.61
N ALA A 11 38.37 -15.20 -12.78
CA ALA A 11 37.02 -15.52 -12.32
C ALA A 11 36.08 -14.30 -12.27
N ALA A 12 36.36 -13.26 -13.07
CA ALA A 12 35.49 -12.11 -13.24
C ALA A 12 35.03 -11.95 -14.70
N ALA A 13 34.42 -12.98 -15.28
CA ALA A 13 33.70 -12.84 -16.55
C ALA A 13 32.69 -13.97 -16.80
N THR A 14 31.99 -14.46 -15.76
CA THR A 14 30.84 -15.34 -16.00
C THR A 14 29.65 -14.46 -16.34
N GLY A 15 29.43 -14.35 -17.65
CA GLY A 15 28.47 -13.47 -18.30
C GLY A 15 27.06 -13.56 -17.72
N ASN A 16 26.61 -12.42 -17.21
CA ASN A 16 25.21 -12.07 -17.10
C ASN A 16 25.04 -10.68 -17.73
N THR A 17 25.44 -10.55 -18.99
CA THR A 17 25.02 -9.42 -19.82
C THR A 17 23.54 -9.61 -20.06
N PHE A 18 22.70 -8.92 -19.29
CA PHE A 18 21.29 -8.77 -19.63
C PHE A 18 21.23 -7.91 -20.89
N THR A 19 21.18 -8.56 -22.05
CA THR A 19 20.86 -7.91 -23.31
C THR A 19 19.35 -7.69 -23.29
N GLU A 20 18.90 -6.46 -23.01
CA GLU A 20 17.52 -6.08 -23.32
C GLU A 20 17.36 -6.13 -24.84
N GLU A 21 16.74 -7.22 -25.30
CA GLU A 21 16.18 -7.27 -26.65
C GLU A 21 14.93 -6.38 -26.62
N TYR A 22 15.09 -5.12 -27.03
CA TYR A 22 13.96 -4.25 -27.29
C TYR A 22 13.15 -4.89 -28.42
N GLU A 23 12.02 -5.51 -28.07
CA GLU A 23 11.03 -5.94 -29.05
C GLU A 23 10.56 -4.69 -29.77
N LEU A 24 10.76 -4.63 -31.09
CA LEU A 24 10.27 -3.50 -31.89
C LEU A 24 8.75 -3.46 -31.70
N ALA A 25 8.23 -2.30 -31.27
CA ALA A 25 6.78 -2.07 -31.15
C ALA A 25 6.08 -2.57 -32.42
N THR A 26 5.12 -3.47 -32.24
CA THR A 26 4.37 -4.04 -33.36
C THR A 26 3.25 -3.09 -33.75
N ASP A 27 2.68 -3.23 -34.94
CA ASP A 27 1.54 -2.40 -35.39
C ASP A 27 0.32 -2.49 -34.45
N ALA A 28 0.28 -3.49 -33.55
CA ALA A 28 -0.73 -3.62 -32.50
C ALA A 28 -0.49 -2.70 -31.28
N ASP A 29 0.74 -2.21 -31.09
CA ASP A 29 1.12 -1.32 -29.98
C ASP A 29 0.97 0.17 -30.34
N VAL A 30 0.63 0.47 -31.60
CA VAL A 30 0.41 1.83 -32.09
C VAL A 30 -1.08 2.11 -32.17
N ILE A 31 -1.59 2.97 -31.28
CA ILE A 31 -2.94 3.52 -31.41
C ILE A 31 -2.95 4.45 -32.62
N GLN A 32 -3.54 4.02 -33.73
CA GLN A 32 -3.78 4.88 -34.87
C GLN A 32 -4.90 5.86 -34.51
N VAL A 33 -4.52 7.12 -34.31
CA VAL A 33 -5.49 8.22 -34.29
C VAL A 33 -5.83 8.50 -35.74
N GLU A 34 -7.00 8.06 -36.19
CA GLU A 34 -7.57 8.53 -37.45
C GLU A 34 -7.89 10.01 -37.27
N ASP A 35 -7.01 10.86 -37.81
CA ASP A 35 -7.33 12.28 -38.03
C ASP A 35 -8.45 12.33 -39.08
N ASP A 36 -9.70 12.36 -38.61
CA ASP A 36 -10.86 12.69 -39.43
C ASP A 36 -10.72 14.15 -39.88
N PRO A 37 -10.53 14.44 -41.19
CA PRO A 37 -10.19 15.79 -41.64
C PRO A 37 -11.40 16.73 -41.74
N ASP A 38 -12.60 16.33 -41.29
CA ASP A 38 -13.81 17.12 -41.46
C ASP A 38 -14.71 17.10 -40.21
N GLY A 39 -14.41 17.93 -39.19
CA GLY A 39 -15.35 18.07 -38.09
C GLY A 39 -14.93 18.98 -36.95
N ASP A 40 -14.98 20.29 -37.20
CA ASP A 40 -14.88 21.35 -36.20
C ASP A 40 -16.04 21.23 -35.17
N VAL A 41 -15.85 20.46 -34.09
CA VAL A 41 -16.62 20.55 -32.84
C VAL A 41 -15.67 20.50 -31.66
N ALA A 42 -15.65 21.61 -30.93
CA ALA A 42 -14.80 21.87 -29.80
C ALA A 42 -15.06 20.93 -28.61
N ALA A 43 -13.95 20.41 -28.08
CA ALA A 43 -13.56 20.31 -26.67
C ALA A 43 -14.46 19.55 -25.67
N ASP A 44 -13.82 18.56 -25.04
CA ASP A 44 -14.07 17.99 -23.71
C ASP A 44 -15.24 17.01 -23.56
N GLU A 45 -15.15 15.87 -24.25
CA GLU A 45 -15.71 14.61 -23.72
C GLU A 45 -14.57 13.65 -23.42
N GLU A 46 -13.95 13.91 -22.27
CA GLU A 46 -13.03 13.03 -21.58
C GLU A 46 -13.65 11.63 -21.50
N GLY A 47 -12.99 10.66 -22.13
CA GLY A 47 -13.50 9.32 -22.37
C GLY A 47 -14.21 8.72 -21.15
N ALA A 48 -15.52 8.48 -21.31
CA ALA A 48 -16.34 7.80 -20.33
C ALA A 48 -15.81 6.37 -20.14
N VAL A 49 -14.93 6.22 -19.14
CA VAL A 49 -14.48 4.92 -18.64
C VAL A 49 -15.69 4.09 -18.24
N ALA A 50 -15.76 2.89 -18.79
CA ALA A 50 -16.81 1.92 -18.50
C ALA A 50 -17.04 1.78 -16.98
N GLY A 51 -18.26 2.14 -16.54
CA GLY A 51 -18.75 1.78 -15.21
C GLY A 51 -18.33 2.67 -14.05
N SER A 52 -18.31 4.00 -14.19
CA SER A 52 -18.38 4.86 -13.01
C SER A 52 -19.76 4.71 -12.34
N PHE A 53 -19.94 3.64 -11.57
CA PHE A 53 -20.98 3.57 -10.55
C PHE A 53 -20.60 4.55 -9.45
N ALA A 54 -20.82 5.84 -9.69
CA ALA A 54 -21.06 6.74 -8.60
C ALA A 54 -22.35 6.23 -7.93
N PRO A 55 -22.32 5.83 -6.65
CA PRO A 55 -23.55 5.42 -5.98
C PRO A 55 -24.56 6.57 -6.07
N ASP A 56 -25.79 6.29 -6.48
CA ASP A 56 -26.91 7.26 -6.46
C ASP A 56 -27.21 7.79 -5.04
N LEU A 57 -26.61 7.17 -4.03
CA LEU A 57 -26.70 7.54 -2.64
C LEU A 57 -25.46 8.35 -2.24
N GLU A 58 -25.69 9.57 -1.78
CA GLU A 58 -24.67 10.42 -1.17
C GLU A 58 -24.04 9.67 0.02
N VAL A 59 -22.75 9.32 -0.11
CA VAL A 59 -22.02 8.64 0.96
C VAL A 59 -21.62 9.70 1.98
N THR A 60 -22.45 9.89 3.00
CA THR A 60 -22.12 10.78 4.12
C THR A 60 -21.12 10.08 5.05
N PRO A 61 -19.92 10.64 5.28
CA PRO A 61 -18.96 10.06 6.21
C PRO A 61 -19.45 10.22 7.66
N ASP A 62 -20.11 9.19 8.18
CA ASP A 62 -20.58 9.13 9.56
C ASP A 62 -19.48 8.62 10.52
N ALA A 63 -19.56 9.03 11.77
CA ALA A 63 -18.64 8.55 12.81
C ALA A 63 -18.91 7.06 13.09
N PRO A 64 -17.86 6.25 13.33
CA PRO A 64 -18.06 4.84 13.61
C PRO A 64 -18.83 4.66 14.92
N LYS A 65 -19.74 3.68 14.97
CA LYS A 65 -20.48 3.36 16.19
C LYS A 65 -19.51 3.00 17.34
N PRO A 66 -19.75 3.48 18.58
CA PRO A 66 -18.83 3.25 19.69
C PRO A 66 -18.61 1.77 19.99
N GLU A 67 -19.62 0.92 19.80
CA GLU A 67 -19.51 -0.53 19.98
C GLU A 67 -18.50 -1.15 18.99
N ASN A 68 -18.55 -0.73 17.73
CA ASN A 68 -17.61 -1.21 16.70
C ASN A 68 -16.18 -0.79 17.03
N VAL A 69 -16.01 0.43 17.50
CA VAL A 69 -14.70 0.97 17.92
C VAL A 69 -14.11 0.14 19.06
N ILE A 70 -14.93 -0.28 20.04
CA ILE A 70 -14.50 -1.14 21.14
C ILE A 70 -14.07 -2.52 20.63
N PHE A 71 -14.82 -3.14 19.72
CA PHE A 71 -14.43 -4.45 19.15
C PHE A 71 -13.13 -4.39 18.37
N VAL A 72 -12.93 -3.33 17.58
CA VAL A 72 -11.67 -3.11 16.86
C VAL A 72 -10.51 -2.92 17.84
N ALA A 73 -10.70 -2.10 18.89
CA ALA A 73 -9.69 -1.89 19.92
C ALA A 73 -9.31 -3.22 20.63
N LEU A 74 -10.30 -4.05 20.97
CA LEU A 74 -10.05 -5.38 21.52
C LEU A 74 -9.28 -6.29 20.55
N GLY A 75 -9.64 -6.26 19.26
CA GLY A 75 -8.92 -6.99 18.21
C GLY A 75 -7.45 -6.56 18.12
N VAL A 76 -7.19 -5.25 18.18
CA VAL A 76 -5.82 -4.69 18.19
C VAL A 76 -5.06 -5.13 19.43
N CYS A 77 -5.67 -5.09 20.62
CA CYS A 77 -5.04 -5.61 21.84
C CYS A 77 -4.63 -7.08 21.66
N ILE A 78 -5.53 -7.94 21.17
CA ILE A 78 -5.24 -9.36 20.94
C ILE A 78 -4.13 -9.54 19.90
N ALA A 79 -4.14 -8.77 18.81
CA ALA A 79 -3.12 -8.81 17.78
C ALA A 79 -1.74 -8.42 18.33
N ILE A 80 -1.64 -7.35 19.13
CA ILE A 80 -0.40 -6.94 19.79
C ILE A 80 0.10 -8.03 20.73
N LEU A 81 -0.79 -8.65 21.52
CA LEU A 81 -0.41 -9.71 22.44
C LEU A 81 0.08 -10.97 21.70
N ALA A 82 -0.60 -11.35 20.61
CA ALA A 82 -0.21 -12.49 19.79
C ALA A 82 1.15 -12.25 19.10
N LEU A 83 1.33 -11.07 18.51
CA LEU A 83 2.58 -10.68 17.85
C LEU A 83 3.71 -10.52 18.87
N GLY A 84 3.45 -9.81 19.97
CA GLY A 84 4.40 -9.59 21.05
C GLY A 84 4.86 -10.90 21.69
N ARG A 85 3.99 -11.91 21.75
CA ARG A 85 4.38 -13.25 22.23
C ARG A 85 5.39 -13.94 21.33
N MET A 86 5.42 -13.66 20.02
CA MET A 86 6.45 -14.18 19.10
C MET A 86 7.83 -13.56 19.36
N PHE A 87 7.89 -12.28 19.75
CA PHE A 87 9.16 -11.56 19.92
C PHE A 87 9.67 -11.50 21.36
N LEU A 88 8.81 -11.18 22.33
CA LEU A 88 9.17 -10.99 23.75
C LEU A 88 8.88 -12.23 24.62
N GLY A 89 8.26 -13.25 24.06
CA GLY A 89 7.98 -14.48 24.81
C GLY A 89 7.02 -14.25 25.99
N ALA A 90 7.32 -14.86 27.14
CA ALA A 90 6.47 -14.78 28.33
C ALA A 90 6.45 -13.38 28.99
N GLU A 91 7.47 -12.55 28.73
CA GLU A 91 7.55 -11.19 29.28
C GLU A 91 6.41 -10.30 28.79
N MET A 92 5.82 -10.64 27.63
CA MET A 92 4.65 -9.95 27.06
C MET A 92 3.44 -9.93 28.01
N TYR A 93 3.33 -10.91 28.91
CA TYR A 93 2.20 -11.04 29.84
C TYR A 93 2.48 -10.46 31.23
N THR A 94 3.59 -9.75 31.40
CA THR A 94 3.85 -9.01 32.64
C THR A 94 2.77 -7.94 32.85
N PRO A 95 2.33 -7.68 34.10
CA PRO A 95 1.26 -6.72 34.37
C PRO A 95 1.53 -5.31 33.83
N SER A 96 2.79 -4.87 33.87
CA SER A 96 3.24 -3.59 33.33
C SER A 96 3.06 -3.52 31.81
N THR A 97 3.45 -4.58 31.09
CA THR A 97 3.34 -4.65 29.63
C THR A 97 1.87 -4.71 29.21
N LEU A 98 1.06 -5.54 29.89
CA LEU A 98 -0.38 -5.61 29.63
C LEU A 98 -1.07 -4.26 29.85
N GLY A 99 -0.76 -3.59 30.97
CA GLY A 99 -1.27 -2.24 31.25
C GLY A 99 -0.84 -1.23 30.19
N GLY A 100 0.42 -1.30 29.75
CA GLY A 100 0.96 -0.44 28.69
C GLY A 100 0.26 -0.64 27.34
N VAL A 101 -0.01 -1.88 26.94
CA VAL A 101 -0.74 -2.21 25.71
C VAL A 101 -2.17 -1.70 25.77
N VAL A 102 -2.88 -1.96 26.87
CA VAL A 102 -4.27 -1.51 27.02
C VAL A 102 -4.35 0.02 27.01
N LEU A 103 -3.44 0.70 27.72
CA LEU A 103 -3.39 2.15 27.77
C LEU A 103 -3.06 2.76 26.40
N SER A 104 -2.07 2.20 25.68
CA SER A 104 -1.67 2.72 24.38
C SER A 104 -2.79 2.56 23.34
N VAL A 105 -3.46 1.41 23.33
CA VAL A 105 -4.62 1.17 22.46
C VAL A 105 -5.76 2.10 22.84
N ALA A 106 -6.11 2.22 24.13
CA ALA A 106 -7.19 3.11 24.56
C ALA A 106 -6.96 4.57 24.16
N LEU A 107 -5.73 5.08 24.33
CA LEU A 107 -5.36 6.44 23.91
C LEU A 107 -5.43 6.61 22.39
N GLY A 108 -4.85 5.68 21.63
CA GLY A 108 -4.90 5.72 20.16
C GLY A 108 -6.32 5.66 19.63
N THR A 109 -7.15 4.77 20.18
CA THR A 109 -8.56 4.64 19.84
C THR A 109 -9.34 5.92 20.18
N ALA A 110 -9.11 6.53 21.36
CA ALA A 110 -9.78 7.77 21.74
C ALA A 110 -9.42 8.94 20.82
N VAL A 111 -8.14 9.07 20.42
CA VAL A 111 -7.70 10.12 19.49
C VAL A 111 -8.34 9.94 18.12
N LEU A 112 -8.31 8.71 17.57
CA LEU A 112 -8.90 8.41 16.26
C LEU A 112 -10.42 8.61 16.27
N TYR A 113 -11.09 8.13 17.31
CA TYR A 113 -12.54 8.30 17.46
C TYR A 113 -12.92 9.77 17.56
N GLY A 114 -12.20 10.55 18.38
CA GLY A 114 -12.42 12.00 18.50
C GLY A 114 -12.19 12.74 17.17
N PHE A 115 -11.22 12.29 16.37
CA PHE A 115 -11.01 12.81 15.02
C PHE A 115 -12.22 12.53 14.13
N PHE A 116 -12.70 11.28 14.06
CA PHE A 116 -13.88 10.92 13.26
C PHE A 116 -15.13 11.69 13.67
N VAL A 117 -15.43 11.75 14.97
CA VAL A 117 -16.58 12.53 15.48
C VAL A 117 -16.47 13.99 15.05
N ARG A 118 -15.27 14.58 15.16
CA ARG A 118 -15.07 15.99 14.77
C ARG A 118 -15.23 16.23 13.26
N THR A 119 -14.88 15.26 12.43
CA THR A 119 -14.98 15.41 10.97
C THR A 119 -16.35 15.04 10.41
N SER A 120 -17.15 14.26 11.15
CA SER A 120 -18.47 13.79 10.73
C SER A 120 -19.62 14.75 11.12
N ASP A 121 -19.39 15.69 12.05
CA ASP A 121 -20.35 16.72 12.46
C ASP A 121 -20.37 17.99 11.57
N VAL A 122 -19.65 17.99 10.43
CA VAL A 122 -19.47 19.16 9.53
C VAL A 122 -20.27 19.03 8.24
#